data_AF-A0A7C3V0E2-F1
#
_entry.id   AF-A0A7C3V0E2-F1
#
_cell.length_a   1.000
_cell.length_b   1.000
_cell.length_c   1.000
_cell.angle_alpha   90.00
_cell.angle_beta   90.00
_cell.angle_gamma   90.00
#
_symmetry.space_group_name_H-M   'P 1'
#
loop_
_entity.id
_entity.type
_entity.pdbx_description
1 polymer ?
#
loop_
_entity_poly.entity_id
_entity_poly.type
_entity_poly.pdbx_seq_one_letter_code
_entity_poly.pdbx_strand_id
1 'polypeptide(L)'
;MATLLPKFIEKETGIIPHQGLLKEAEECSPDYSLCPEFPCSITFTSRGCKRKCRFCAVRLHEPDFFVKEDWEKDIDPTKKLIIFWDNNWFLSPNFYKDIEKLKKIDKTFDFNQGLDCRLFDEEKAKLLSETRIRPLRFAFDNQSEEGYIQNAIKIAKKYGFKDIRVYILYNSPDPNDTPEYFYYRINEMNKLGALSYPMRYRPIDSTEVHYKSPLWEKPLLRAVKLALMFYYSKGMIRKNREAFINLFGKNEKEFKEKMYKIYESDKRRKKRPAVEIFARVSKSINKRKIYEEVCYAKAGKT
;
A
#
# COMPACT_ATOMS: atom_id res chain seq x y z
N MET A 1 -17.02 0.46 -13.84
CA MET A 1 -17.13 0.48 -12.36
C MET A 1 -17.46 -0.93 -11.91
N ALA A 2 -16.46 -1.76 -11.58
CA ALA A 2 -16.72 -3.06 -10.98
C ALA A 2 -17.10 -2.81 -9.52
N THR A 3 -18.40 -2.88 -9.19
CA THR A 3 -18.83 -2.78 -7.80
C THR A 3 -18.72 -4.14 -7.13
N LEU A 4 -18.16 -4.17 -5.91
CA LEU A 4 -18.18 -5.36 -5.04
C LEU A 4 -19.56 -5.58 -4.40
N LEU A 5 -20.47 -4.62 -4.57
CA LEU A 5 -21.79 -4.56 -3.96
C LEU A 5 -22.90 -4.33 -5.00
N PRO A 6 -23.00 -5.16 -6.05
CA PRO A 6 -23.95 -4.96 -7.15
C PRO A 6 -25.40 -4.93 -6.68
N LYS A 7 -25.78 -5.89 -5.82
CA LYS A 7 -27.14 -5.99 -5.26
C LYS A 7 -27.51 -4.78 -4.40
N PHE A 8 -26.54 -4.20 -3.69
CA PHE A 8 -26.77 -3.00 -2.89
C PHE A 8 -27.05 -1.81 -3.81
N ILE A 9 -26.23 -1.61 -4.86
CA ILE A 9 -26.43 -0.51 -5.81
C ILE A 9 -27.79 -0.62 -6.50
N GLU A 10 -28.15 -1.81 -7.00
CA GLU A 10 -29.44 -2.06 -7.63
C GLU A 10 -30.60 -1.73 -6.67
N LYS A 11 -30.52 -2.19 -5.42
CA LYS A 11 -31.54 -1.91 -4.41
C LYS A 11 -31.69 -0.42 -4.10
N GLU A 12 -30.58 0.31 -3.94
CA GLU A 12 -30.61 1.71 -3.51
C GLU A 12 -30.90 2.69 -4.65
N THR A 13 -30.62 2.31 -5.90
CA THR A 13 -30.66 3.24 -7.05
C THR A 13 -31.57 2.78 -8.18
N GLY A 14 -31.97 1.51 -8.22
CA GLY A 14 -32.63 0.88 -9.37
C GLY A 14 -31.70 0.61 -10.56
N ILE A 15 -30.41 0.97 -10.47
CA ILE A 15 -29.43 0.78 -11.54
C ILE A 15 -28.75 -0.58 -11.37
N ILE A 16 -28.80 -1.42 -12.41
CA ILE A 16 -28.07 -2.69 -12.46
C ILE A 16 -26.63 -2.40 -12.93
N PRO A 17 -25.61 -2.52 -12.06
CA PRO A 17 -24.24 -2.20 -12.46
C PRO A 17 -23.59 -3.38 -13.19
N HIS A 18 -22.71 -3.07 -14.15
CA HIS A 18 -21.80 -4.06 -14.73
C HIS A 18 -20.87 -4.63 -13.65
N GLN A 19 -20.68 -5.95 -13.65
CA GLN A 19 -19.82 -6.64 -12.69
C GLN A 19 -18.57 -7.18 -13.37
N GLY A 20 -17.42 -6.93 -12.75
CA GLY A 20 -16.12 -7.35 -13.29
C GLY A 20 -15.59 -6.40 -14.37
N LEU A 21 -14.70 -6.93 -15.20
CA LEU A 21 -14.02 -6.19 -16.26
C LEU A 21 -14.96 -5.96 -17.46
N LEU A 22 -14.76 -4.83 -18.16
CA LEU A 22 -15.41 -4.54 -19.44
C LEU A 22 -14.43 -4.86 -20.55
N LYS A 23 -14.57 -6.03 -21.19
CA LYS A 23 -13.54 -6.62 -22.07
C LYS A 23 -13.08 -5.66 -23.17
N GLU A 24 -14.02 -4.98 -23.81
CA GLU A 24 -13.75 -4.04 -24.90
C GLU A 24 -12.88 -2.86 -24.45
N ALA A 25 -13.05 -2.42 -23.19
CA ALA A 25 -12.21 -1.38 -22.61
C ALA A 25 -10.83 -1.92 -22.18
N GLU A 26 -10.76 -3.18 -21.74
CA GLU A 26 -9.50 -3.82 -21.34
C GLU A 26 -8.56 -4.14 -22.52
N GLU A 27 -9.13 -4.33 -23.71
CA GLU A 27 -8.36 -4.56 -24.95
C GLU A 27 -7.76 -3.27 -25.52
N CYS A 28 -8.32 -2.12 -25.15
CA CYS A 28 -7.85 -0.81 -25.56
C CYS A 28 -6.52 -0.45 -24.88
N SER A 29 -5.64 0.24 -25.60
CA SER A 29 -4.48 0.91 -24.99
C SER A 29 -4.94 2.18 -24.27
N PRO A 30 -4.28 2.58 -23.16
CA PRO A 30 -4.61 3.83 -22.48
C PRO A 30 -4.45 5.04 -23.40
N ASP A 31 -5.46 5.91 -23.45
CA ASP A 31 -5.40 7.18 -24.18
C ASP A 31 -4.84 8.30 -23.28
N TYR A 32 -3.51 8.50 -23.35
CA TYR A 32 -2.84 9.55 -22.57
C TYR A 32 -3.14 10.97 -23.06
N SER A 33 -3.79 11.16 -24.22
CA SER A 33 -4.19 12.49 -24.69
C SER A 33 -5.27 13.12 -23.81
N LEU A 34 -6.05 12.29 -23.10
CA LEU A 34 -7.06 12.73 -22.13
C LEU A 34 -6.46 13.30 -20.83
N CYS A 35 -5.22 12.95 -20.51
CA CYS A 35 -4.52 13.39 -19.31
C CYS A 35 -3.03 13.68 -19.61
N PRO A 36 -2.72 14.72 -20.43
CA PRO A 36 -1.36 14.97 -20.91
C PRO A 36 -0.37 15.25 -19.78
N GLU A 37 -0.82 15.85 -18.68
CA GLU A 37 -0.04 16.16 -17.47
C GLU A 37 0.30 14.92 -16.63
N PHE A 38 -0.34 13.78 -16.88
CA PHE A 38 -0.11 12.57 -16.10
C PHE A 38 1.33 12.05 -16.33
N PRO A 39 2.15 11.85 -15.29
CA PRO A 39 3.61 11.75 -15.45
C PRO A 39 4.12 10.35 -15.86
N CYS A 40 3.23 9.35 -15.92
CA CYS A 40 3.61 7.96 -16.10
C CYS A 40 2.67 7.22 -17.05
N SER A 41 3.19 6.16 -17.67
CA SER A 41 2.37 5.15 -18.33
C SER A 41 1.79 4.19 -17.29
N ILE A 42 0.57 3.69 -17.51
CA ILE A 42 -0.07 2.66 -16.69
C ILE A 42 -0.35 1.47 -17.58
N THR A 43 -0.02 0.26 -17.10
CA THR A 43 -0.32 -0.98 -17.83
C THR A 43 -0.42 -2.16 -16.86
N PHE A 44 -0.61 -3.36 -17.43
CA PHE A 44 -0.64 -4.64 -16.76
C PHE A 44 0.18 -5.62 -17.59
N THR A 45 1.08 -6.37 -16.97
CA THR A 45 1.68 -7.56 -17.64
C THR A 45 0.78 -8.78 -17.50
N SER A 46 -0.05 -8.79 -16.45
CA SER A 46 -0.96 -9.85 -16.08
C SER A 46 -2.10 -9.32 -15.23
N ARG A 47 -3.22 -10.05 -15.25
CA ARG A 47 -4.41 -9.78 -14.44
C ARG A 47 -4.87 -11.05 -13.73
N GLY A 48 -5.64 -10.86 -12.68
CA GLY A 48 -6.10 -11.92 -11.79
C GLY A 48 -5.00 -12.55 -10.91
N CYS A 49 -5.42 -13.36 -9.93
CA CYS A 49 -4.51 -14.00 -8.99
C CYS A 49 -5.07 -15.31 -8.45
N LYS A 50 -4.28 -16.38 -8.53
CA LYS A 50 -4.68 -17.74 -8.07
C LYS A 50 -4.71 -17.87 -6.54
N ARG A 51 -4.22 -16.88 -5.79
CA ARG A 51 -4.21 -16.90 -4.32
C ARG A 51 -5.61 -16.72 -3.76
N LYS A 52 -5.90 -17.37 -2.64
CA LYS A 52 -7.21 -17.37 -1.96
C LYS A 52 -7.28 -16.46 -0.73
N CYS A 53 -6.64 -15.29 -0.78
CA CYS A 53 -6.56 -14.34 0.34
C CYS A 53 -7.94 -13.80 0.72
N ARG A 54 -8.39 -14.06 1.96
CA ARG A 54 -9.76 -13.77 2.45
C ARG A 54 -10.20 -12.32 2.25
N PHE A 55 -9.29 -11.38 2.40
CA PHE A 55 -9.54 -9.94 2.31
C PHE A 55 -9.56 -9.38 0.88
N CYS A 56 -9.18 -10.18 -0.12
CA CYS A 56 -8.83 -9.68 -1.45
C CYS A 56 -10.02 -9.68 -2.42
N ALA A 57 -10.34 -8.51 -2.98
CA ALA A 57 -11.37 -8.29 -3.99
C ALA A 57 -11.06 -8.91 -5.36
N VAL A 58 -9.79 -9.16 -5.66
CA VAL A 58 -9.34 -9.69 -6.97
C VAL A 58 -10.07 -10.97 -7.36
N ARG A 59 -10.32 -11.87 -6.42
CA ARG A 59 -11.03 -13.13 -6.68
C ARG A 59 -12.48 -12.96 -7.14
N LEU A 60 -13.06 -11.79 -6.89
CA LEU A 60 -14.43 -11.47 -7.28
C LEU A 60 -14.47 -10.75 -8.63
N HIS A 61 -13.49 -9.89 -8.92
CA HIS A 61 -13.49 -9.06 -10.13
C HIS A 61 -12.59 -9.55 -11.25
N GLU A 62 -11.50 -10.22 -10.90
CA GLU A 62 -10.51 -10.79 -11.81
C GLU A 62 -10.17 -12.23 -11.35
N PRO A 63 -11.15 -13.15 -11.35
CA PRO A 63 -10.95 -14.52 -10.86
C PRO A 63 -9.97 -15.32 -11.73
N ASP A 64 -9.93 -15.03 -13.02
CA ASP A 64 -9.11 -15.72 -13.99
C ASP A 64 -7.76 -15.04 -14.15
N PHE A 65 -6.69 -15.84 -14.09
CA PHE A 65 -5.34 -15.36 -14.34
C PHE A 65 -5.07 -15.34 -15.84
N PHE A 66 -4.71 -14.17 -16.38
CA PHE A 66 -4.27 -14.05 -17.78
C PHE A 66 -3.07 -13.13 -17.91
N VAL A 67 -2.31 -13.33 -18.99
CA VAL A 67 -1.09 -12.58 -19.31
C VAL A 67 -1.37 -11.69 -20.51
N LYS A 68 -0.94 -10.43 -20.44
CA LYS A 68 -0.96 -9.49 -21.56
C LYS A 68 0.42 -9.50 -22.22
N GLU A 69 0.57 -10.28 -23.29
CA GLU A 69 1.86 -10.48 -23.97
C GLU A 69 2.44 -9.19 -24.58
N ASP A 70 1.58 -8.25 -24.98
CA ASP A 70 1.90 -7.05 -25.75
C ASP A 70 1.81 -5.74 -24.93
N TRP A 71 1.96 -5.83 -23.60
CA TRP A 71 1.81 -4.68 -22.67
C TRP A 71 2.66 -3.44 -23.02
N GLU A 72 3.77 -3.63 -23.73
CA GLU A 72 4.64 -2.53 -24.18
C GLU A 72 3.96 -1.56 -25.17
N LYS A 73 2.85 -1.95 -25.82
CA LYS A 73 2.02 -1.05 -26.63
C LYS A 73 1.35 0.06 -25.82
N ASP A 74 1.13 -0.18 -24.52
CA ASP A 74 0.50 0.78 -23.62
C ASP A 74 1.49 1.85 -23.12
N ILE A 75 2.78 1.73 -23.48
CA ILE A 75 3.84 2.60 -22.97
C ILE A 75 4.00 3.81 -23.88
N ASP A 76 3.70 4.99 -23.34
CA ASP A 76 3.97 6.25 -23.99
C ASP A 76 5.47 6.60 -23.84
N PRO A 77 6.20 6.77 -24.96
CA PRO A 77 7.63 7.03 -24.94
C PRO A 77 7.98 8.35 -24.22
N THR A 78 7.08 9.33 -24.18
CA THR A 78 7.29 10.63 -23.54
C THR A 78 7.26 10.57 -22.01
N LYS A 79 6.63 9.54 -21.43
CA LYS A 79 6.48 9.38 -19.99
C LYS A 79 7.72 8.72 -19.39
N LYS A 80 8.20 9.21 -18.25
CA LYS A 80 9.47 8.74 -17.63
C LYS A 80 9.32 7.53 -16.71
N LEU A 81 8.09 7.25 -16.28
CA LEU A 81 7.76 6.21 -15.29
C LEU A 81 6.69 5.28 -15.87
N ILE A 82 6.78 4.00 -15.54
CA ILE A 82 5.75 2.99 -15.82
C ILE A 82 5.18 2.49 -14.49
N ILE A 83 3.87 2.42 -14.37
CA ILE A 83 3.20 1.82 -13.21
C ILE A 83 2.41 0.61 -13.68
N PHE A 84 2.80 -0.55 -13.15
CA PHE A 84 2.09 -1.80 -13.36
C PHE A 84 1.05 -1.99 -12.25
N TRP A 85 -0.18 -2.33 -12.65
CA TRP A 85 -1.30 -2.61 -11.73
C TRP A 85 -1.63 -4.09 -11.64
N ASP A 86 -0.67 -4.94 -11.99
CA ASP A 86 -0.77 -6.39 -11.89
C ASP A 86 -1.30 -6.85 -10.53
N ASN A 87 -2.07 -7.93 -10.52
CA ASN A 87 -2.59 -8.46 -9.27
C ASN A 87 -1.54 -9.32 -8.56
N ASN A 88 -0.75 -10.08 -9.34
CA ASN A 88 0.39 -10.84 -8.86
C ASN A 88 1.34 -11.21 -10.02
N TRP A 89 2.25 -10.30 -10.37
CA TRP A 89 3.18 -10.48 -11.48
C TRP A 89 4.08 -11.72 -11.35
N PHE A 90 4.48 -12.11 -10.13
CA PHE A 90 5.34 -13.28 -9.94
C PHE A 90 4.65 -14.63 -10.21
N LEU A 91 3.33 -14.65 -10.37
CA LEU A 91 2.63 -15.82 -10.91
C LEU A 91 2.70 -15.92 -12.45
N SER A 92 3.12 -14.85 -13.12
CA SER A 92 3.22 -14.82 -14.58
C SER A 92 4.32 -15.77 -15.07
N PRO A 93 4.01 -16.69 -16.01
CA PRO A 93 5.05 -17.49 -16.66
C PRO A 93 6.00 -16.63 -17.51
N ASN A 94 5.64 -15.38 -17.80
CA ASN A 94 6.44 -14.47 -18.61
C ASN A 94 7.42 -13.60 -17.83
N PHE A 95 7.59 -13.81 -16.52
CA PHE A 95 8.52 -13.01 -15.69
C PHE A 95 9.87 -12.74 -16.39
N TYR A 96 10.54 -13.79 -16.91
CA TYR A 96 11.83 -13.63 -17.58
C TYR A 96 11.74 -12.81 -18.87
N LYS A 97 10.68 -12.99 -19.68
CA LYS A 97 10.45 -12.19 -20.89
C LYS A 97 10.17 -10.73 -20.55
N ASP A 98 9.36 -10.49 -19.53
CA ASP A 98 9.02 -9.15 -19.04
C ASP A 98 10.27 -8.43 -18.54
N ILE A 99 11.17 -9.11 -17.82
CA ILE A 99 12.47 -8.54 -17.42
C ILE A 99 13.28 -8.07 -18.62
N GLU A 100 13.40 -8.89 -19.67
CA GLU A 100 14.18 -8.51 -20.87
C GLU A 100 13.57 -7.30 -21.59
N LYS A 101 12.24 -7.21 -21.65
CA LYS A 101 11.53 -6.03 -22.17
C LYS A 101 11.81 -4.80 -21.31
N LEU A 102 11.74 -4.93 -19.98
CA LEU A 102 11.99 -3.84 -19.04
C LEU A 102 13.43 -3.33 -19.10
N LYS A 103 14.42 -4.22 -19.28
CA LYS A 103 15.82 -3.86 -19.52
C LYS A 103 15.99 -3.05 -20.81
N LYS A 104 15.31 -3.44 -21.89
CA LYS A 104 15.35 -2.72 -23.19
C LYS A 104 14.69 -1.35 -23.12
N ILE A 105 13.54 -1.26 -22.44
CA ILE A 105 12.82 0.02 -22.25
C ILE A 105 13.62 0.98 -21.37
N ASP A 106 14.35 0.45 -20.39
CA ASP A 106 15.25 1.21 -19.52
C ASP A 106 14.55 2.42 -18.86
N LYS A 107 13.30 2.27 -18.43
CA LYS A 107 12.55 3.28 -17.67
C LYS A 107 12.38 2.86 -16.23
N THR A 108 12.29 3.82 -15.32
CA THR A 108 11.88 3.51 -13.94
C THR A 108 10.48 2.92 -13.98
N PHE A 109 10.24 1.86 -13.20
CA PHE A 109 8.92 1.28 -13.07
C PHE A 109 8.59 0.87 -11.64
N ASP A 110 7.30 0.79 -11.35
CA ASP A 110 6.74 0.42 -10.06
C ASP A 110 5.60 -0.58 -10.27
N PHE A 111 5.64 -1.67 -9.52
CA PHE A 111 4.48 -2.54 -9.32
C PHE A 111 3.72 -2.00 -8.12
N ASN A 112 2.55 -1.37 -8.33
CA ASN A 112 1.86 -0.62 -7.29
C ASN A 112 1.41 -1.51 -6.12
N GLN A 113 1.12 -2.77 -6.39
CA GLN A 113 0.81 -3.84 -5.46
C GLN A 113 2.06 -4.42 -4.76
N GLY A 114 1.84 -5.26 -3.74
CA GLY A 114 2.91 -6.04 -3.13
C GLY A 114 3.26 -7.25 -3.99
N LEU A 115 4.52 -7.42 -4.34
CA LEU A 115 5.02 -8.65 -4.98
C LEU A 115 4.92 -9.83 -4.00
N ASP A 116 4.62 -11.03 -4.50
CA ASP A 116 4.46 -12.23 -3.68
C ASP A 116 5.82 -12.70 -3.15
N CYS A 117 6.13 -12.37 -1.89
CA CYS A 117 7.41 -12.68 -1.25
C CYS A 117 7.72 -14.19 -1.20
N ARG A 118 6.71 -15.05 -1.30
CA ARG A 118 6.87 -16.52 -1.33
C ARG A 118 7.46 -17.03 -2.64
N LEU A 119 7.38 -16.23 -3.70
CA LEU A 119 7.90 -16.55 -5.03
C LEU A 119 9.20 -15.81 -5.34
N PHE A 120 9.69 -14.98 -4.40
CA PHE A 120 10.89 -14.18 -4.57
C PHE A 120 12.13 -14.93 -4.07
N ASP A 121 13.10 -15.09 -4.95
CA ASP A 121 14.34 -15.84 -4.72
C ASP A 121 15.57 -15.03 -5.18
N GLU A 122 16.75 -15.63 -5.05
CA GLU A 122 18.04 -15.03 -5.44
C GLU A 122 18.12 -14.72 -6.94
N GLU A 123 17.54 -15.55 -7.80
CA GLU A 123 17.57 -15.35 -9.25
C GLU A 123 16.71 -14.13 -9.65
N LYS A 124 15.47 -14.07 -9.14
CA LYS A 124 14.58 -12.92 -9.40
C LYS A 124 15.18 -11.63 -8.85
N ALA A 125 15.82 -11.68 -7.68
CA ALA A 125 16.49 -10.53 -7.11
C ALA A 125 17.66 -10.05 -7.98
N LYS A 126 18.50 -10.97 -8.48
CA LYS A 126 19.58 -10.66 -9.41
C LYS A 126 19.04 -10.00 -10.68
N LEU A 127 18.06 -10.63 -11.34
CA LEU A 127 17.47 -10.11 -12.57
C LEU A 127 16.83 -8.74 -12.37
N LEU A 128 16.09 -8.54 -11.27
CA LEU A 128 15.48 -7.24 -10.97
C LEU A 128 16.53 -6.17 -10.65
N SER A 129 17.68 -6.52 -10.08
CA SER A 129 18.76 -5.57 -9.77
C SER A 129 19.41 -4.98 -11.03
N GLU A 130 19.25 -5.65 -12.17
CA GLU A 130 19.67 -5.19 -13.49
C GLU A 130 18.61 -4.29 -14.18
N THR A 131 17.50 -3.98 -13.49
CA THR A 131 16.41 -3.14 -14.01
C THR A 131 16.26 -1.84 -13.19
N ARG A 132 15.38 -0.94 -13.63
CA ARG A 132 15.06 0.31 -12.92
C ARG A 132 13.81 0.21 -12.01
N ILE A 133 13.52 -0.97 -11.46
CA ILE A 133 12.41 -1.13 -10.50
C ILE A 133 12.62 -0.24 -9.26
N ARG A 134 11.66 0.64 -8.97
CA ARG A 134 11.69 1.46 -7.74
C ARG A 134 10.29 2.01 -7.40
N PRO A 135 9.78 1.77 -6.18
CA PRO A 135 10.34 0.94 -5.11
C PRO A 135 10.16 -0.57 -5.37
N LEU A 136 10.82 -1.39 -4.55
CA LEU A 136 10.48 -2.82 -4.44
C LEU A 136 9.41 -2.99 -3.35
N ARG A 137 8.22 -3.46 -3.74
CA ARG A 137 7.07 -3.60 -2.82
C ARG A 137 6.78 -5.06 -2.53
N PHE A 138 6.52 -5.38 -1.27
CA PHE A 138 6.03 -6.68 -0.82
C PHE A 138 4.79 -6.52 0.06
N ALA A 139 4.16 -7.63 0.44
CA ALA A 139 3.08 -7.68 1.43
C ALA A 139 3.43 -8.63 2.58
N PHE A 140 2.99 -8.26 3.78
CA PHE A 140 2.98 -9.08 4.99
C PHE A 140 1.62 -8.93 5.67
N ASP A 141 0.58 -9.35 4.96
CA ASP A 141 -0.82 -9.19 5.32
C ASP A 141 -1.33 -10.31 6.24
N ASN A 142 -0.72 -11.50 6.21
CA ASN A 142 -1.11 -12.63 7.05
C ASN A 142 0.07 -13.57 7.37
N GLN A 143 -0.18 -14.54 8.26
CA GLN A 143 0.84 -15.45 8.77
C GLN A 143 1.47 -16.36 7.70
N SER A 144 0.81 -16.62 6.57
CA SER A 144 1.39 -17.45 5.50
C SER A 144 2.59 -16.80 4.78
N GLU A 145 2.80 -15.50 4.96
CA GLU A 145 3.96 -14.78 4.43
C GLU A 145 5.13 -14.72 5.41
N GLU A 146 4.93 -15.16 6.65
CA GLU A 146 5.97 -15.18 7.67
C GLU A 146 7.11 -16.13 7.29
N GLY A 147 8.35 -15.72 7.59
CA GLY A 147 9.57 -16.36 7.11
C GLY A 147 9.94 -15.91 5.69
N TYR A 148 8.99 -16.00 4.75
CA TYR A 148 9.20 -15.63 3.35
C TYR A 148 9.49 -14.14 3.18
N ILE A 149 8.73 -13.26 3.83
CA ILE A 149 8.96 -11.82 3.74
C ILE A 149 10.31 -11.40 4.34
N GLN A 150 10.71 -12.00 5.46
CA GLN A 150 12.01 -11.73 6.08
C GLN A 150 13.14 -12.19 5.15
N ASN A 151 13.00 -13.36 4.54
CA ASN A 151 13.96 -13.86 3.55
C ASN A 151 14.02 -12.96 2.30
N ALA A 152 12.87 -12.57 1.76
CA ALA A 152 12.80 -11.71 0.58
C ALA A 152 13.48 -10.35 0.81
N ILE A 153 13.30 -9.74 1.98
CA ILE A 153 13.99 -8.48 2.33
C ILE A 153 15.50 -8.69 2.45
N LYS A 154 15.95 -9.79 3.05
CA LYS A 154 17.39 -10.12 3.17
C LYS A 154 18.02 -10.30 1.79
N ILE A 155 17.39 -11.09 0.92
CA ILE A 155 17.83 -11.30 -0.47
C ILE A 155 17.84 -9.97 -1.23
N ALA A 156 16.76 -9.18 -1.17
CA ALA A 156 16.70 -7.90 -1.85
C ALA A 156 17.84 -6.96 -1.40
N LYS A 157 18.13 -6.90 -0.10
CA LYS A 157 19.26 -6.11 0.40
C LYS A 157 20.62 -6.61 -0.11
N LYS A 158 20.81 -7.92 -0.18
CA LYS A 158 22.03 -8.55 -0.74
C LYS A 158 22.30 -8.08 -2.17
N TYR A 159 21.25 -7.91 -2.98
CA TYR A 159 21.33 -7.37 -4.35
C TYR A 159 21.22 -5.84 -4.43
N GLY A 160 21.41 -5.13 -3.32
CA GLY A 160 21.55 -3.67 -3.34
C GLY A 160 20.24 -2.87 -3.33
N PHE A 161 19.07 -3.51 -3.16
CA PHE A 161 17.80 -2.78 -3.06
C PHE A 161 17.74 -1.94 -1.77
N LYS A 162 17.60 -0.62 -1.94
CA LYS A 162 17.56 0.35 -0.82
C LYS A 162 16.13 0.82 -0.46
N ASP A 163 15.21 0.88 -1.42
CA ASP A 163 13.83 1.31 -1.21
C ASP A 163 12.89 0.10 -1.25
N ILE A 164 12.77 -0.58 -0.10
CA ILE A 164 11.91 -1.75 0.11
C ILE A 164 10.73 -1.32 0.97
N ARG A 165 9.51 -1.51 0.46
CA ARG A 165 8.27 -1.13 1.13
C ARG A 165 7.39 -2.35 1.33
N VAL A 166 6.78 -2.47 2.49
CA VAL A 166 5.99 -3.64 2.88
C VAL A 166 4.60 -3.19 3.30
N TYR A 167 3.60 -3.65 2.58
CA TYR A 167 2.20 -3.52 2.95
C TYR A 167 1.90 -4.44 4.14
N ILE A 168 1.18 -3.91 5.14
CA ILE A 168 0.81 -4.67 6.34
C ILE A 168 -0.65 -4.43 6.63
N LEU A 169 -1.50 -5.37 6.23
CA LEU A 169 -2.92 -5.37 6.59
C LEU A 169 -3.10 -5.60 8.10
N TYR A 170 -3.99 -4.82 8.72
CA TYR A 170 -4.40 -5.01 10.12
C TYR A 170 -5.90 -4.78 10.29
N ASN A 171 -6.47 -5.23 11.41
CA ASN A 171 -7.92 -5.18 11.69
C ASN A 171 -8.77 -6.02 10.72
N SER A 172 -8.20 -7.10 10.19
CA SER A 172 -8.85 -8.07 9.31
C SER A 172 -9.59 -9.15 10.12
N PRO A 173 -10.50 -9.93 9.48
CA PRO A 173 -11.17 -11.07 10.11
C PRO A 173 -10.28 -12.32 10.21
N ASP A 174 -8.99 -12.23 9.89
CA ASP A 174 -8.05 -13.32 10.10
C ASP A 174 -7.90 -13.60 11.61
N PRO A 175 -8.03 -14.85 12.07
CA PRO A 175 -7.93 -15.20 13.49
C PRO A 175 -6.55 -14.90 14.11
N ASN A 176 -5.51 -14.69 13.29
CA ASN A 176 -4.17 -14.35 13.76
C ASN A 176 -3.88 -12.84 13.75
N ASP A 177 -4.78 -12.01 13.23
CA ASP A 177 -4.55 -10.56 13.11
C ASP A 177 -4.85 -9.82 14.42
N THR A 178 -4.04 -10.08 15.43
CA THR A 178 -4.08 -9.41 16.73
C THR A 178 -3.25 -8.11 16.72
N PRO A 179 -3.50 -7.17 17.66
CA PRO A 179 -2.63 -6.04 17.95
C PRO A 179 -1.14 -6.38 18.10
N GLU A 180 -0.84 -7.47 18.79
CA GLU A 180 0.50 -7.98 19.08
C GLU A 180 1.15 -8.48 17.80
N TYR A 181 0.40 -9.22 16.98
CA TYR A 181 0.89 -9.70 15.70
C TYR A 181 1.13 -8.55 14.72
N PHE A 182 0.26 -7.54 14.69
CA PHE A 182 0.51 -6.31 13.96
C PHE A 182 1.80 -5.62 14.42
N TYR A 183 1.99 -5.45 15.73
CA TYR A 183 3.21 -4.87 16.29
C TYR A 183 4.46 -5.66 15.89
N TYR A 184 4.42 -6.98 16.04
CA TYR A 184 5.49 -7.88 15.63
C TYR A 184 5.87 -7.64 14.17
N ARG A 185 4.91 -7.65 13.26
CA ARG A 185 5.17 -7.44 11.82
C ARG A 185 5.82 -6.08 11.54
N ILE A 186 5.29 -4.97 12.08
CA ILE A 186 5.91 -3.64 11.86
C ILE A 186 7.32 -3.54 12.48
N ASN A 187 7.54 -4.22 13.62
CA ASN A 187 8.82 -4.23 14.32
C ASN A 187 9.89 -5.01 13.55
N GLU A 188 9.53 -6.19 13.03
CA GLU A 188 10.43 -7.00 12.20
C GLU A 188 10.81 -6.30 10.91
N MET A 189 9.85 -5.67 10.21
CA MET A 189 10.16 -4.90 9.00
C MET A 189 11.10 -3.73 9.30
N ASN A 190 10.91 -3.04 10.44
CA ASN A 190 11.79 -1.96 10.87
C ASN A 190 13.21 -2.45 11.20
N LYS A 191 13.35 -3.57 11.93
CA LYS A 191 14.67 -4.21 12.19
C LYS A 191 15.37 -4.60 10.90
N LEU A 192 14.62 -5.13 9.94
CA LEU A 192 15.11 -5.47 8.61
C LEU A 192 15.31 -4.25 7.72
N GLY A 193 15.11 -3.02 8.21
CA GLY A 193 15.35 -1.78 7.45
C GLY A 193 14.46 -1.62 6.21
N ALA A 194 13.28 -2.24 6.22
CA ALA A 194 12.20 -1.99 5.26
C ALA A 194 11.26 -0.90 5.80
N LEU A 195 10.53 -0.23 4.90
CA LEU A 195 9.48 0.71 5.28
C LEU A 195 8.16 -0.06 5.38
N SER A 196 7.39 0.17 6.44
CA SER A 196 6.07 -0.47 6.59
C SER A 196 4.97 0.51 6.21
N TYR A 197 3.99 0.03 5.45
CA TYR A 197 2.75 0.76 5.14
C TYR A 197 1.55 0.01 5.73
N PRO A 198 1.17 0.31 6.98
CA PRO A 198 0.00 -0.28 7.60
C PRO A 198 -1.29 0.10 6.88
N MET A 199 -2.10 -0.89 6.54
CA MET A 199 -3.40 -0.72 5.89
C MET A 199 -4.49 -1.27 6.78
N ARG A 200 -5.43 -0.41 7.19
CA ARG A 200 -6.58 -0.88 7.95
C ARG A 200 -7.54 -1.59 7.00
N TYR A 201 -7.84 -2.84 7.31
CA TYR A 201 -8.82 -3.63 6.58
C TYR A 201 -10.18 -2.93 6.56
N ARG A 202 -10.81 -2.98 5.39
CA ARG A 202 -12.20 -2.63 5.15
C ARG A 202 -12.85 -3.82 4.46
N PRO A 203 -14.01 -4.30 4.95
CA PRO A 203 -14.72 -5.37 4.27
C PRO A 203 -15.06 -5.00 2.84
N ILE A 204 -14.85 -5.94 1.93
CA ILE A 204 -15.14 -5.79 0.51
C ILE A 204 -16.63 -5.87 0.20
N ASP A 205 -17.40 -6.45 1.12
CA ASP A 205 -18.82 -6.75 1.06
C ASP A 205 -19.66 -5.88 2.02
N SER A 206 -19.14 -4.71 2.41
CA SER A 206 -19.84 -3.81 3.32
C SER A 206 -19.67 -2.34 2.96
N THR A 207 -20.70 -1.53 3.23
CA THR A 207 -20.63 -0.07 3.20
C THR A 207 -20.11 0.53 4.52
N GLU A 208 -19.84 -0.30 5.53
CA GLU A 208 -19.39 0.15 6.83
C GLU A 208 -17.95 0.71 6.79
N VAL A 209 -17.83 2.03 6.91
CA VAL A 209 -16.54 2.74 6.88
C VAL A 209 -15.70 2.49 8.15
N HIS A 210 -16.32 2.00 9.23
CA HIS A 210 -15.72 1.89 10.57
C HIS A 210 -15.66 0.48 11.13
N TYR A 211 -15.50 -0.51 10.26
CA TYR A 211 -15.32 -1.91 10.63
C TYR A 211 -14.26 -2.12 11.73
N LYS A 212 -14.61 -2.94 12.73
CA LYS A 212 -13.74 -3.38 13.82
C LYS A 212 -13.76 -4.90 13.85
N SER A 213 -12.62 -5.55 13.64
CA SER A 213 -12.55 -7.00 13.77
C SER A 213 -12.70 -7.45 15.23
N PRO A 214 -13.04 -8.73 15.49
CA PRO A 214 -13.21 -9.25 16.85
C PRO A 214 -11.99 -9.05 17.75
N LEU A 215 -10.78 -9.18 17.19
CA LEU A 215 -9.51 -9.13 17.93
C LEU A 215 -8.98 -7.72 18.19
N TRP A 216 -9.66 -6.69 17.68
CA TRP A 216 -9.23 -5.30 17.83
C TRP A 216 -10.18 -4.46 18.67
N GLU A 217 -9.60 -3.52 19.41
CA GLU A 217 -10.31 -2.53 20.20
C GLU A 217 -10.39 -1.17 19.48
N LYS A 218 -11.54 -0.48 19.59
CA LYS A 218 -11.72 0.87 19.01
C LYS A 218 -10.65 1.88 19.48
N PRO A 219 -10.31 1.96 20.79
CA PRO A 219 -9.21 2.78 21.29
C PRO A 219 -7.89 2.58 20.53
N LEU A 220 -7.50 1.32 20.35
CA LEU A 220 -6.26 0.95 19.73
C LEU A 220 -6.25 1.31 18.24
N LEU A 221 -7.32 1.00 17.51
CA LEU A 221 -7.46 1.37 16.08
C LEU A 221 -7.37 2.89 15.88
N ARG A 222 -7.97 3.66 16.79
CA ARG A 222 -7.89 5.12 16.78
C ARG A 222 -6.45 5.58 17.05
N ALA A 223 -5.78 5.02 18.05
CA ALA A 223 -4.40 5.36 18.37
C ALA A 223 -3.42 5.06 17.23
N VAL A 224 -3.52 3.87 16.61
CA VAL A 224 -2.71 3.50 15.44
C VAL A 224 -2.94 4.49 14.29
N LYS A 225 -4.20 4.82 13.97
CA LYS A 225 -4.52 5.84 12.96
C LYS A 225 -3.84 7.18 13.26
N LEU A 226 -3.92 7.65 14.52
CA LEU A 226 -3.29 8.91 14.93
C LEU A 226 -1.77 8.85 14.83
N ALA A 227 -1.16 7.74 15.25
CA ALA A 227 0.29 7.52 15.15
C ALA A 227 0.74 7.62 13.68
N LEU A 228 0.03 6.97 12.76
CA LEU A 228 0.36 7.01 11.33
C LEU A 228 0.12 8.38 10.69
N MET A 229 -0.98 9.06 11.04
CA MET A 229 -1.32 10.37 10.45
C MET A 229 -0.38 11.50 10.88
N PHE A 230 0.04 11.52 12.15
CA PHE A 230 0.76 12.68 12.70
C PHE A 230 2.27 12.50 12.75
N TYR A 231 2.79 11.27 12.82
CA TYR A 231 4.23 11.03 12.98
C TYR A 231 4.91 10.57 11.69
N TYR A 232 4.14 10.16 10.67
CA TYR A 232 4.70 9.70 9.41
C TYR A 232 4.07 10.41 8.22
N SER A 233 4.92 11.01 7.37
CA SER A 233 4.53 11.48 6.05
C SER A 233 3.89 10.33 5.27
N LYS A 234 2.67 10.54 4.75
CA LYS A 234 1.92 9.55 3.96
C LYS A 234 1.63 8.24 4.71
N GLY A 235 1.65 8.21 6.05
CA GLY A 235 1.29 7.01 6.83
C GLY A 235 2.30 5.86 6.80
N MET A 236 3.54 6.09 6.35
CA MET A 236 4.57 5.07 6.19
C MET A 236 5.57 5.06 7.34
N ILE A 237 5.66 3.94 8.07
CA ILE A 237 6.62 3.74 9.15
C ILE A 237 8.04 3.67 8.56
N ARG A 238 8.92 4.57 9.03
CA ARG A 238 10.30 4.71 8.54
C ARG A 238 11.27 3.75 9.23
N LYS A 239 12.49 3.67 8.70
CA LYS A 239 13.57 2.77 9.13
C LYS A 239 14.29 3.19 10.42
N ASN A 240 14.11 4.42 10.88
CA ASN A 240 14.82 4.92 12.07
C ASN A 240 14.35 4.13 13.32
N ARG A 241 15.28 3.39 13.93
CA ARG A 241 14.97 2.45 15.02
C ARG A 241 14.56 3.15 16.30
N GLU A 242 15.22 4.26 16.63
CA GLU A 242 14.93 5.04 17.82
C GLU A 242 13.54 5.68 17.73
N ALA A 243 13.23 6.32 16.60
CA ALA A 243 11.91 6.90 16.34
C ALA A 243 10.81 5.83 16.39
N PHE A 244 11.06 4.62 15.86
CA PHE A 244 10.15 3.49 15.96
C PHE A 244 9.89 3.10 17.43
N ILE A 245 10.94 2.88 18.23
CA ILE A 245 10.81 2.51 19.65
C ILE A 245 10.12 3.62 20.44
N ASN A 246 10.43 4.89 20.18
CA ASN A 246 9.82 6.02 20.86
C ASN A 246 8.30 6.07 20.64
N LEU A 247 7.84 5.74 19.43
CA LEU A 247 6.40 5.78 19.10
C LEU A 247 5.66 4.48 19.43
N PHE A 248 6.24 3.33 19.10
CA PHE A 248 5.59 2.02 19.17
C PHE A 248 6.10 1.12 20.30
N GLY A 249 7.16 1.47 21.03
CA GLY A 249 7.67 0.69 22.15
C GLY A 249 8.64 -0.42 21.75
N LYS A 250 9.32 -0.99 22.76
CA LYS A 250 10.33 -2.05 22.59
C LYS A 250 9.75 -3.46 22.49
N ASN A 251 8.51 -3.65 22.94
CA ASN A 251 7.78 -4.92 22.95
C ASN A 251 6.26 -4.66 22.85
N GLU A 252 5.48 -5.74 22.73
CA GLU A 252 4.02 -5.70 22.58
C GLU A 252 3.30 -4.99 23.74
N LYS A 253 3.82 -5.13 24.97
CA LYS A 253 3.25 -4.49 26.15
C LYS A 253 3.42 -2.98 26.08
N GLU A 254 4.64 -2.51 25.82
CA GLU A 254 4.92 -1.08 25.63
C GLU A 254 4.15 -0.50 24.44
N PHE A 255 3.97 -1.27 23.37
CA PHE A 255 3.15 -0.88 22.24
C PHE A 255 1.72 -0.54 22.65
N LYS A 256 1.04 -1.48 23.32
CA LYS A 256 -0.31 -1.24 23.83
C LYS A 256 -0.37 -0.05 24.76
N GLU A 257 0.54 0.03 25.75
CA GLU A 257 0.60 1.15 26.69
C GLU A 257 0.74 2.50 25.99
N LYS A 258 1.63 2.62 25.00
CA LYS A 258 1.82 3.84 24.21
C LYS A 258 0.59 4.18 23.38
N MET A 259 -0.04 3.19 22.75
CA MET A 259 -1.27 3.40 21.99
C MET A 259 -2.41 3.88 22.88
N TYR A 260 -2.63 3.28 24.05
CA TYR A 260 -3.64 3.74 25.00
C TYR A 260 -3.33 5.15 25.53
N LYS A 261 -2.05 5.49 25.78
CA LYS A 261 -1.65 6.87 26.14
C LYS A 261 -2.00 7.88 25.03
N ILE A 262 -1.76 7.54 23.76
CA ILE A 262 -2.15 8.36 22.60
C ILE A 262 -3.67 8.55 22.57
N TYR A 263 -4.43 7.47 22.75
CA TYR A 263 -5.89 7.51 22.75
C TYR A 263 -6.47 8.38 23.88
N GLU A 264 -5.99 8.23 25.11
CA GLU A 264 -6.44 9.04 26.25
C GLU A 264 -6.05 10.52 26.10
N SER A 265 -4.96 10.82 25.39
CA SER A 265 -4.62 12.20 24.99
C SER A 265 -5.64 12.77 23.98
N ASP A 266 -6.04 12.00 22.95
CA ASP A 266 -7.08 12.39 21.97
C ASP A 266 -8.42 12.64 22.66
N LYS A 267 -8.83 11.77 23.60
CA LYS A 267 -10.07 11.95 24.39
C LYS A 267 -10.03 13.22 25.23
N ARG A 268 -8.93 13.49 25.93
CA ARG A 268 -8.78 14.71 26.74
C ARG A 268 -8.81 15.98 25.89
N ARG A 269 -8.23 15.96 24.68
CA ARG A 269 -8.31 17.10 23.74
C ARG A 269 -9.74 17.37 23.29
N LYS A 270 -10.50 16.33 22.97
CA LYS A 270 -11.91 16.46 22.56
C LYS A 270 -12.84 16.94 23.68
N LYS A 271 -12.48 16.72 24.95
CA LYS A 271 -13.23 17.19 26.11
C LYS A 271 -12.96 18.66 26.48
N ARG A 272 -11.97 19.32 25.88
CA ARG A 272 -11.76 20.76 26.10
C ARG A 272 -12.86 21.54 25.37
N PRO A 273 -13.55 22.50 26.02
CA PRO A 273 -14.52 23.36 25.36
C PRO A 273 -13.87 24.04 24.14
N ALA A 274 -14.62 24.12 23.03
CA ALA A 274 -14.15 24.72 21.76
C ALA A 274 -13.58 26.16 21.93
N VAL A 275 -13.96 26.84 23.01
CA VAL A 275 -13.55 28.20 23.37
C VAL A 275 -12.04 28.33 23.65
N GLU A 276 -11.36 27.29 24.16
CA GLU A 276 -9.91 27.37 24.42
C GLU A 276 -9.04 27.17 23.16
N ILE A 277 -9.58 26.54 22.12
CA ILE A 277 -8.82 26.22 20.90
C ILE A 277 -8.61 27.47 20.05
N PHE A 278 -9.61 28.36 19.96
CA PHE A 278 -9.49 29.64 19.25
C PHE A 278 -8.53 30.63 19.91
N ALA A 279 -8.40 30.61 21.24
CA ALA A 279 -7.50 31.50 21.98
C ALA A 279 -6.01 31.15 21.81
N ARG A 280 -5.68 29.89 21.49
CA ARG A 280 -4.29 29.44 21.25
C ARG A 280 -3.86 29.49 19.78
N VAL A 281 -4.79 29.29 18.86
CA VAL A 281 -4.51 29.35 17.42
C VAL A 281 -4.30 30.80 16.96
N SER A 282 -5.02 31.78 17.53
CA SER A 282 -4.83 33.20 17.17
C SER A 282 -3.47 33.79 17.60
N LYS A 283 -2.80 33.20 18.60
CA LYS A 283 -1.48 33.66 19.10
C LYS A 283 -0.27 33.00 18.44
N SER A 284 -0.45 32.01 17.55
CA SER A 284 0.69 31.26 16.96
C SER A 284 0.69 31.17 15.43
N ILE A 285 -0.21 31.86 14.73
CA ILE A 285 -0.13 31.96 13.26
C ILE A 285 0.98 32.94 12.88
N ASN A 286 2.18 32.40 12.71
CA ASN A 286 3.21 33.01 11.89
C ASN A 286 2.78 32.85 10.42
N LYS A 287 2.35 33.94 9.79
CA LYS A 287 1.83 34.02 8.41
C LYS A 287 2.79 33.51 7.32
N ARG A 288 4.04 33.14 7.65
CA ARG A 288 5.05 32.64 6.68
C ARG A 288 4.90 31.18 6.25
N LYS A 289 4.24 30.31 7.03
CA LYS A 289 4.24 28.85 6.74
C LYS A 289 3.18 28.36 5.75
N ILE A 290 2.23 29.21 5.36
CA ILE A 290 1.18 28.85 4.40
C ILE A 290 1.66 29.00 2.94
N TYR A 291 2.79 29.68 2.70
CA TYR A 291 3.33 29.88 1.35
C TYR A 291 4.34 28.81 0.89
N GLU A 292 4.86 27.95 1.77
CA GLU A 292 5.85 26.92 1.38
C GLU A 292 5.22 25.58 0.96
N GLU A 293 3.98 25.27 1.36
CA GLU A 293 3.30 24.02 0.99
C GLU A 293 2.67 24.04 -0.41
N VAL A 294 2.61 25.20 -1.08
CA VAL A 294 2.17 25.31 -2.49
C VAL A 294 3.35 25.13 -3.48
N CYS A 295 4.60 25.18 -3.03
CA CYS A 295 5.77 25.19 -3.90
C CYS A 295 6.42 23.83 -4.18
N TYR A 296 6.04 22.75 -3.48
CA TYR A 296 6.54 21.40 -3.80
C TYR A 296 5.86 20.72 -5.00
N ALA A 297 4.97 21.44 -5.69
CA ALA A 297 4.48 21.07 -7.01
C ALA A 297 5.40 21.53 -8.17
N LYS A 298 6.55 22.19 -7.91
CA LYS A 298 7.46 22.68 -8.97
C LYS A 298 8.95 22.30 -8.86
N ALA A 299 9.38 21.53 -7.85
CA ALA A 299 10.80 21.14 -7.72
C ALA A 299 11.06 19.68 -8.14
N GLY A 300 10.90 19.43 -9.43
CA GLY A 300 11.39 18.23 -10.15
C GLY A 300 12.37 18.62 -11.26
N LYS A 301 13.19 19.65 -11.03
CA LYS A 301 14.34 20.02 -11.87
C LYS A 301 15.60 19.98 -11.02
N THR A 302 16.28 18.85 -11.07
CA THR A 302 17.74 18.71 -11.24
C THR A 302 18.01 17.24 -11.56
#